data_AF-A0AAN8SY11-F1
#
_entry.id   AF-A0AAN8SY11-F1
#
_cell.length_a   1.000
_cell.length_b   1.000
_cell.length_c   1.000
_cell.angle_alpha   90.00
_cell.angle_beta   90.00
_cell.angle_gamma   90.00
#
_symmetry.space_group_name_H-M   'P 1'
#
loop_
_entity.id
_entity.type
_entity.pdbx_description
1 polymer ?
#
loop_
_entity_poly.entity_id
_entity_poly.type
_entity_poly.pdbx_seq_one_letter_code
_entity_poly.pdbx_strand_id
1 'polypeptide(L)'
;MRVYDPIPETLHALKDNNIQIMLCIPNDKLQALTDPKEAYNWVVANVINYIKQVRIIYISVGNEISPLIVGSSQFVPFLLHVMENVQLVITSFRLNNRVKLSMAIETRLLANTYPPSQSTFRGDVTSFIKSIIEFLNRTTQPDSSGYTNLFDAMLDSIYYAIEITIGENKVEIAVSESGWPSEGGFGASMGIATIYYRNLIDHVKSKAGTIHKPGNI
;
A
#
# COMPACT_ATOMS: atom_id res chain seq x y z
N MET A 1 -7.67 -3.69 -8.90
CA MET A 1 -8.63 -4.03 -7.83
C MET A 1 -7.85 -4.49 -6.61
N ARG A 2 -8.32 -4.18 -5.39
CA ARG A 2 -7.74 -4.70 -4.14
C ARG A 2 -8.62 -5.85 -3.61
N VAL A 3 -8.00 -6.88 -3.05
CA VAL A 3 -8.65 -8.04 -2.44
C VAL A 3 -8.05 -8.24 -1.05
N TYR A 4 -8.86 -8.16 -0.01
CA TYR A 4 -8.38 -8.19 1.40
C TYR A 4 -8.07 -9.61 1.89
N ASP A 5 -8.77 -10.61 1.37
CA ASP A 5 -8.64 -12.01 1.78
C ASP A 5 -8.50 -12.92 0.55
N PRO A 6 -7.67 -13.99 0.60
CA PRO A 6 -7.49 -14.92 -0.51
C PRO A 6 -8.66 -15.92 -0.66
N ILE A 7 -9.87 -15.38 -0.80
CA ILE A 7 -11.12 -16.14 -0.97
C ILE A 7 -11.06 -16.91 -2.30
N PRO A 8 -11.09 -18.27 -2.29
CA PRO A 8 -10.95 -19.08 -3.50
C PRO A 8 -11.99 -18.77 -4.57
N GLU A 9 -13.22 -18.45 -4.17
CA GLU A 9 -14.34 -18.12 -5.06
C GLU A 9 -14.05 -16.81 -5.81
N THR A 10 -13.54 -15.80 -5.12
CA THR A 10 -13.11 -14.52 -5.71
C THR A 10 -11.95 -14.72 -6.68
N LEU A 11 -10.94 -15.51 -6.30
CA LEU A 11 -9.80 -15.82 -7.17
C LEU A 11 -10.20 -16.70 -8.38
N HIS A 12 -11.24 -17.53 -8.24
CA HIS A 12 -11.84 -18.27 -9.34
C HIS A 12 -12.62 -17.37 -10.31
N ALA A 13 -13.44 -16.45 -9.81
CA ALA A 13 -14.18 -15.49 -10.63
C ALA A 13 -13.27 -14.55 -11.45
N LEU A 14 -12.02 -14.34 -10.99
CA LEU A 14 -11.01 -13.52 -11.65
C LEU A 14 -10.15 -14.27 -12.68
N LYS A 15 -10.33 -15.58 -12.87
CA LYS A 15 -9.55 -16.36 -13.85
C LYS A 15 -9.81 -15.85 -15.26
N ASP A 16 -8.73 -15.70 -16.02
CA ASP A 16 -8.68 -15.31 -17.43
C ASP A 16 -9.35 -13.95 -17.74
N ASN A 17 -9.69 -13.19 -16.70
CA ASN A 17 -10.10 -11.79 -16.74
C ASN A 17 -8.85 -10.91 -16.59
N ASN A 18 -8.64 -9.95 -17.48
CA ASN A 18 -7.44 -9.10 -17.51
C ASN A 18 -7.32 -8.08 -16.34
N ILE A 19 -8.12 -8.24 -15.27
CA ILE A 19 -8.17 -7.38 -14.10
C ILE A 19 -6.90 -7.56 -13.26
N GLN A 20 -6.13 -6.49 -13.12
CA GLN A 20 -4.95 -6.47 -12.24
C GLN A 20 -5.37 -6.41 -10.76
N ILE A 21 -4.77 -7.28 -9.93
CA ILE A 21 -5.09 -7.32 -8.49
C ILE A 21 -3.89 -7.13 -7.56
N MET A 22 -4.14 -6.38 -6.49
CA MET A 22 -3.39 -6.41 -5.24
C MET A 22 -4.11 -7.38 -4.30
N LEU A 23 -3.42 -8.44 -3.88
CA LEU A 23 -3.93 -9.43 -2.93
C LEU A 23 -3.31 -9.16 -1.55
N CYS A 24 -4.11 -9.10 -0.50
CA CYS A 24 -3.60 -8.86 0.85
C CYS A 24 -3.38 -10.18 1.60
N ILE A 25 -2.42 -10.16 2.53
CA ILE A 25 -2.26 -11.13 3.60
C ILE A 25 -3.04 -10.58 4.80
N PRO A 26 -4.08 -11.28 5.29
CA PRO A 26 -4.84 -10.81 6.45
C PRO A 26 -3.98 -10.74 7.72
N ASN A 27 -4.22 -9.73 8.56
CA ASN A 27 -3.40 -9.44 9.75
C ASN A 27 -3.28 -10.66 10.70
N ASP A 28 -4.36 -11.45 10.83
CA ASP A 28 -4.40 -12.62 11.72
C ASP A 28 -3.48 -13.78 11.26
N LYS A 29 -3.03 -13.79 10.00
CA LYS A 29 -2.09 -14.81 9.49
C LYS A 29 -0.64 -14.48 9.81
N LEU A 30 -0.31 -13.22 10.09
CA LEU A 30 1.09 -12.75 10.12
C LEU A 30 1.95 -13.48 11.16
N GLN A 31 1.39 -13.82 12.33
CA GLN A 31 2.12 -14.61 13.32
C GLN A 31 2.53 -15.99 12.77
N ALA A 32 1.64 -16.70 12.07
CA ALA A 32 1.92 -18.02 11.51
C ALA A 32 2.93 -17.95 10.35
N LEU A 33 2.85 -16.90 9.51
CA LEU A 33 3.74 -16.73 8.35
C LEU A 33 5.15 -16.24 8.73
N THR A 34 5.47 -16.11 10.03
CA THR A 34 6.86 -16.03 10.50
C THR A 34 7.61 -17.36 10.33
N ASP A 35 6.90 -18.50 10.27
CA ASP A 35 7.49 -19.76 9.82
C ASP A 35 7.66 -19.72 8.28
N PRO A 36 8.89 -19.87 7.74
CA PRO A 36 9.13 -19.87 6.29
C PRO A 36 8.37 -20.96 5.53
N LYS A 37 8.06 -22.10 6.18
CA LYS A 37 7.26 -23.18 5.61
C LYS A 37 5.80 -22.77 5.44
N GLU A 38 5.22 -22.09 6.42
CA GLU A 38 3.83 -21.63 6.32
C GLU A 38 3.70 -20.42 5.39
N ALA A 39 4.72 -19.55 5.32
CA ALA A 39 4.86 -18.55 4.27
C ALA A 39 4.90 -19.19 2.86
N TYR A 40 5.70 -20.26 2.68
CA TYR A 40 5.73 -21.02 1.43
C TYR A 40 4.36 -21.62 1.09
N ASN A 41 3.72 -22.30 2.05
CA ASN A 41 2.39 -22.89 1.87
C ASN A 41 1.36 -21.84 1.44
N TRP A 42 1.32 -20.70 2.13
CA TRP A 42 0.37 -19.61 1.84
C TRP A 42 0.60 -19.02 0.44
N VAL A 43 1.86 -18.74 0.06
CA VAL A 43 2.18 -18.17 -1.25
C VAL A 43 1.88 -19.18 -2.37
N VAL A 44 2.19 -20.46 -2.18
CA VAL A 44 1.84 -21.51 -3.17
C VAL A 44 0.32 -21.61 -3.34
N ALA A 45 -0.42 -21.74 -2.23
CA ALA A 45 -1.87 -21.89 -2.24
C ALA A 45 -2.60 -20.70 -2.88
N ASN A 46 -2.24 -19.48 -2.48
CA ASN A 46 -3.02 -18.27 -2.77
C ASN A 46 -2.46 -17.43 -3.92
N VAL A 47 -1.18 -17.58 -4.27
CA VAL A 47 -0.55 -16.88 -5.40
C VAL A 47 -0.18 -17.83 -6.52
N ILE A 48 0.74 -18.78 -6.30
CA ILE A 48 1.34 -19.58 -7.39
C ILE A 48 0.29 -20.42 -8.15
N ASN A 49 -0.67 -21.01 -7.43
CA ASN A 49 -1.75 -21.79 -8.04
C ASN A 49 -2.69 -20.96 -8.93
N TYR A 50 -2.83 -19.65 -8.67
CA TYR A 50 -3.72 -18.76 -9.42
C TYR A 50 -2.99 -17.92 -10.48
N ILE A 51 -1.69 -17.63 -10.30
CA ILE A 51 -0.96 -16.61 -11.08
C ILE A 51 -0.84 -16.91 -12.59
N LYS A 52 -1.16 -18.11 -13.06
CA LYS A 52 -1.25 -18.38 -14.51
C LYS A 52 -2.51 -17.78 -15.14
N GLN A 53 -3.61 -17.69 -14.39
CA GLN A 53 -4.93 -17.27 -14.88
C GLN A 53 -5.40 -15.94 -14.25
N VAL A 54 -4.90 -15.59 -13.06
CA VAL A 54 -5.26 -14.35 -12.33
C VAL A 54 -4.08 -13.38 -12.39
N ARG A 55 -4.34 -12.11 -12.74
CA ARG A 55 -3.29 -11.08 -12.90
C ARG A 55 -2.93 -10.40 -11.57
N ILE A 56 -2.41 -11.19 -10.64
CA ILE A 56 -1.79 -10.69 -9.40
C ILE A 56 -0.54 -9.88 -9.77
N ILE A 57 -0.43 -8.66 -9.21
CA ILE A 57 0.70 -7.73 -9.44
C ILE A 57 1.31 -7.18 -8.14
N TYR A 58 0.55 -7.14 -7.05
CA TYR A 58 1.03 -6.76 -5.72
C TYR A 58 0.56 -7.76 -4.66
N ILE A 59 1.39 -8.00 -3.67
CA ILE A 59 1.01 -8.59 -2.37
C ILE A 59 1.13 -7.50 -1.31
N SER A 60 0.02 -7.21 -0.61
CA SER A 60 0.01 -6.31 0.55
C SER A 60 0.15 -7.13 1.83
N VAL A 61 1.24 -7.01 2.55
CA VAL A 61 1.46 -7.75 3.80
C VAL A 61 0.77 -7.00 4.94
N GLY A 62 -0.42 -7.46 5.31
CA GLY A 62 -1.29 -6.79 6.27
C GLY A 62 -2.02 -5.56 5.72
N ASN A 63 -2.83 -4.96 6.60
CA ASN A 63 -3.55 -3.71 6.42
C ASN A 63 -3.47 -2.86 7.69
N GLU A 64 -3.00 -1.61 7.56
CA GLU A 64 -3.04 -0.56 8.60
C GLU A 64 -2.43 -0.98 9.96
N ILE A 65 -1.40 -1.83 9.93
CA ILE A 65 -0.70 -2.28 11.14
C ILE A 65 0.07 -1.10 11.72
N SER A 66 -0.37 -0.64 12.89
CA SER A 66 0.12 0.57 13.53
C SER A 66 0.42 0.31 15.01
N PRO A 67 1.63 0.63 15.50
CA PRO A 67 1.92 0.56 16.95
C PRO A 67 1.01 1.50 17.77
N LEU A 68 0.34 2.46 17.12
CA LEU A 68 -0.56 3.43 17.74
C LEU A 68 -2.01 2.96 17.84
N ILE A 69 -2.38 1.82 17.23
CA ILE A 69 -3.76 1.32 17.16
C ILE A 69 -3.89 -0.02 17.88
N VAL A 70 -4.61 0.00 19.00
CA VAL A 70 -5.00 -1.19 19.78
C VAL A 70 -5.77 -2.16 18.88
N GLY A 71 -5.37 -3.43 18.89
CA GLY A 71 -5.90 -4.47 17.99
C GLY A 71 -5.11 -4.64 16.68
N SER A 72 -4.24 -3.69 16.32
CA SER A 72 -3.28 -3.86 15.21
C SER A 72 -1.82 -3.95 15.69
N SER A 73 -1.47 -3.24 16.77
CA SER A 73 -0.11 -3.15 17.32
C SER A 73 0.51 -4.50 17.68
N GLN A 74 -0.32 -5.49 18.04
CA GLN A 74 0.06 -6.88 18.29
C GLN A 74 0.70 -7.60 17.09
N PHE A 75 0.50 -7.12 15.85
CA PHE A 75 1.06 -7.72 14.64
C PHE A 75 2.39 -7.07 14.20
N VAL A 76 2.76 -5.92 14.77
CA VAL A 76 4.00 -5.18 14.47
C VAL A 76 5.27 -6.06 14.53
N PRO A 77 5.48 -6.96 15.53
CA PRO A 77 6.70 -7.77 15.62
C PRO A 77 6.88 -8.78 14.48
N PHE A 78 5.78 -9.19 13.82
CA PHE A 78 5.80 -10.23 12.79
C PHE A 78 6.03 -9.66 11.39
N LEU A 79 5.60 -8.41 11.15
CA LEU A 79 5.44 -7.84 9.81
C LEU A 79 6.68 -7.97 8.91
N LEU A 80 7.84 -7.50 9.36
CA LEU A 80 9.07 -7.54 8.56
C LEU A 80 9.49 -8.97 8.21
N HIS A 81 9.49 -9.88 9.18
CA HIS A 81 9.80 -11.30 8.98
C HIS A 81 8.86 -11.97 7.95
N VAL A 82 7.57 -11.60 7.93
CA VAL A 82 6.62 -12.08 6.92
C VAL A 82 6.94 -11.49 5.54
N MET A 83 7.28 -10.20 5.45
CA MET A 83 7.67 -9.56 4.19
C MET A 83 8.92 -10.23 3.61
N GLU A 84 9.92 -10.52 4.44
CA GLU A 84 11.14 -11.24 4.05
C GLU A 84 10.84 -12.68 3.60
N ASN A 85 10.10 -13.45 4.40
CA ASN A 85 9.71 -14.82 4.06
C ASN A 85 8.95 -14.88 2.72
N VAL A 86 7.94 -14.02 2.53
CA VAL A 86 7.14 -13.98 1.29
C VAL A 86 7.99 -13.52 0.11
N GLN A 87 8.92 -12.56 0.28
CA GLN A 87 9.85 -12.12 -0.77
C GLN A 87 10.79 -13.25 -1.20
N LEU A 88 11.26 -14.09 -0.28
CA LEU A 88 12.08 -15.27 -0.59
C LEU A 88 11.32 -16.29 -1.44
N VAL A 89 10.03 -16.54 -1.15
CA VAL A 89 9.19 -17.45 -1.95
C VAL A 89 8.90 -16.87 -3.34
N ILE A 90 8.52 -15.58 -3.44
CA ILE A 90 8.32 -14.91 -4.73
C ILE A 90 9.62 -14.89 -5.56
N THR A 91 10.78 -14.78 -4.91
CA THR A 91 12.10 -14.88 -5.56
C THR A 91 12.41 -16.29 -6.06
N SER A 92 12.10 -17.35 -5.29
CA SER A 92 12.39 -18.73 -5.70
C SER A 92 11.56 -19.17 -6.91
N PHE A 93 10.32 -18.70 -7.03
CA PHE A 93 9.49 -18.83 -8.24
C PHE A 93 9.84 -17.84 -9.37
N ARG A 94 10.87 -17.00 -9.19
CA ARG A 94 11.36 -15.99 -10.15
C ARG A 94 10.33 -14.92 -10.53
N LEU A 95 9.42 -14.59 -9.62
CA LEU A 95 8.27 -13.71 -9.85
C LEU A 95 8.52 -12.22 -9.54
N ASN A 96 9.74 -11.83 -9.14
CA ASN A 96 10.08 -10.46 -8.72
C ASN A 96 9.76 -9.37 -9.77
N ASN A 97 9.82 -9.70 -11.07
CA ASN A 97 9.47 -8.77 -12.16
C ASN A 97 7.96 -8.75 -12.47
N ARG A 98 7.14 -9.48 -11.71
CA ARG A 98 5.70 -9.68 -11.94
C ARG A 98 4.85 -9.38 -10.71
N VAL A 99 5.34 -9.70 -9.52
CA VAL A 99 4.65 -9.46 -8.23
C VAL A 99 5.59 -8.69 -7.32
N LYS A 100 5.19 -7.47 -6.95
CA LYS A 100 5.87 -6.65 -5.93
C LYS A 100 5.25 -6.92 -4.56
N LEU A 101 6.03 -6.79 -3.49
CA LEU A 101 5.52 -6.73 -2.13
C LEU A 101 5.34 -5.27 -1.69
N SER A 102 4.36 -5.02 -0.82
CA SER A 102 4.08 -3.73 -0.21
C SER A 102 3.27 -3.93 1.09
N MET A 103 2.82 -2.84 1.70
CA MET A 103 1.96 -2.79 2.88
C MET A 103 1.05 -1.55 2.76
N ALA A 104 -0.22 -1.67 3.13
CA ALA A 104 -1.07 -0.49 3.33
C ALA A 104 -0.82 0.13 4.73
N ILE A 105 -0.39 1.40 4.75
CA ILE A 105 -0.12 2.18 5.95
C ILE A 105 -1.25 3.18 6.23
N GLU A 106 -1.44 3.54 7.51
CA GLU A 106 -2.47 4.48 7.97
C GLU A 106 -1.87 5.87 8.29
N THR A 107 -2.61 6.95 8.02
CA THR A 107 -2.04 8.31 7.98
C THR A 107 -1.72 8.93 9.35
N ARG A 108 -2.15 8.33 10.47
CA ARG A 108 -1.82 8.80 11.84
C ARG A 108 -0.37 8.47 12.22
N LEU A 109 0.33 7.69 11.41
CA LEU A 109 1.78 7.48 11.50
C LEU A 109 2.58 8.75 11.13
N LEU A 110 1.94 9.74 10.49
CA LEU A 110 2.53 11.02 10.12
C LEU A 110 2.36 12.11 11.20
N ALA A 111 3.22 13.12 11.12
CA ALA A 111 3.17 14.38 11.83
C ALA A 111 3.43 15.53 10.85
N ASN A 112 3.10 16.77 11.27
CA ASN A 112 3.45 18.01 10.54
C ASN A 112 2.95 18.06 9.08
N THR A 113 1.81 17.43 8.80
CA THR A 113 1.29 17.19 7.43
C THR A 113 0.80 18.43 6.67
N TYR A 114 0.98 19.63 7.23
CA TYR A 114 0.73 20.89 6.55
C TYR A 114 1.80 21.94 6.91
N PRO A 115 2.49 22.55 5.93
CA PRO A 115 2.47 22.22 4.51
C PRO A 115 3.04 20.81 4.24
N PRO A 116 2.63 20.09 3.17
CA PRO A 116 3.06 18.70 2.94
C PRO A 116 4.58 18.48 2.88
N SER A 117 5.36 19.50 2.50
CA SER A 117 6.83 19.47 2.51
C SER A 117 7.48 19.49 3.90
N GLN A 118 6.71 19.65 4.97
CA GLN A 118 7.17 19.52 6.36
C GLN A 118 6.74 18.20 7.02
N SER A 119 6.06 17.32 6.27
CA SER A 119 5.54 16.06 6.78
C SER A 119 6.66 15.11 7.20
N THR A 120 6.57 14.56 8.39
CA THR A 120 7.49 13.52 8.87
C THR A 120 6.69 12.31 9.36
N PHE A 121 7.32 11.14 9.48
CA PHE A 121 6.78 10.14 10.40
C PHE A 121 6.91 10.64 11.84
N ARG A 122 6.01 10.20 12.72
CA ARG A 122 6.09 10.55 14.14
C ARG A 122 7.31 9.89 14.79
N GLY A 123 7.93 10.59 15.74
CA GLY A 123 9.11 10.10 16.47
C GLY A 123 8.87 8.81 17.27
N ASP A 124 7.63 8.52 17.65
CA ASP A 124 7.22 7.29 18.34
C ASP A 124 7.01 6.08 17.40
N VAL A 125 7.05 6.28 16.07
CA VAL A 125 6.94 5.19 15.07
C VAL A 125 8.10 5.12 14.09
N THR A 126 9.06 6.06 14.14
CA THR A 126 10.15 6.16 13.16
C THR A 126 10.96 4.87 13.02
N SER A 127 11.27 4.17 14.12
CA SER A 127 12.03 2.91 14.08
C SER A 127 11.28 1.77 13.39
N PHE A 128 9.97 1.69 13.58
CA PHE A 128 9.08 0.72 12.92
C PHE A 128 8.96 1.01 11.43
N ILE A 129 8.67 2.27 11.06
CA ILE A 129 8.47 2.62 9.65
C ILE A 129 9.79 2.62 8.87
N LYS A 130 10.92 2.99 9.48
CA LYS A 130 12.21 3.02 8.80
C LYS A 130 12.63 1.65 8.26
N SER A 131 12.47 0.56 9.02
CA SER A 131 12.84 -0.77 8.53
C SER A 131 11.92 -1.27 7.40
N ILE A 132 10.63 -0.94 7.43
CA ILE A 132 9.69 -1.21 6.34
C ILE A 132 10.06 -0.40 5.08
N ILE A 133 10.45 0.86 5.23
CA ILE A 133 10.95 1.68 4.12
C ILE A 133 12.26 1.11 3.56
N GLU A 134 13.24 0.77 4.41
CA GLU A 134 14.54 0.23 3.98
C GLU A 134 14.41 -1.07 3.18
N PHE A 135 13.39 -1.89 3.46
CA PHE A 135 13.01 -3.04 2.63
C PHE A 135 12.47 -2.65 1.23
N LEU A 136 11.69 -1.56 1.12
CA LEU A 136 10.97 -1.16 -0.11
C LEU A 136 11.76 -0.26 -1.08
N ASN A 137 12.86 0.36 -0.65
CA ASN A 137 13.37 1.60 -1.27
C ASN A 137 14.33 1.42 -2.48
N ARG A 138 13.82 1.41 -3.73
CA ARG A 138 14.59 1.40 -5.02
C ARG A 138 13.93 2.14 -6.24
N THR A 139 13.90 3.49 -6.33
CA THR A 139 13.40 4.33 -7.48
C THR A 139 12.35 5.44 -7.12
N THR A 140 12.36 6.80 -7.14
CA THR A 140 13.22 7.93 -7.62
C THR A 140 12.92 9.27 -6.87
N GLN A 141 13.82 10.27 -6.98
CA GLN A 141 13.98 11.56 -6.24
C GLN A 141 12.91 12.72 -6.43
N PRO A 142 13.02 13.91 -5.76
CA PRO A 142 11.87 14.82 -5.41
C PRO A 142 11.69 16.23 -6.07
N ASP A 143 10.59 16.89 -5.64
CA ASP A 143 10.27 18.35 -5.54
C ASP A 143 9.70 19.07 -6.81
N SER A 144 8.87 20.14 -6.77
CA SER A 144 8.49 21.09 -5.68
C SER A 144 7.00 21.54 -5.67
N SER A 145 6.38 21.68 -4.49
CA SER A 145 4.93 21.80 -4.23
C SER A 145 4.13 23.03 -4.77
N GLY A 146 2.83 22.82 -5.06
CA GLY A 146 1.85 23.88 -5.42
C GLY A 146 0.38 23.41 -5.50
N TYR A 147 -0.13 22.71 -4.48
CA TYR A 147 -1.31 21.84 -4.55
C TYR A 147 -2.65 22.50 -4.92
N THR A 148 -3.41 21.81 -5.78
CA THR A 148 -4.79 22.19 -6.18
C THR A 148 -5.88 21.35 -5.51
N ASN A 149 -5.51 20.23 -4.88
CA ASN A 149 -6.43 19.31 -4.22
C ASN A 149 -5.74 18.58 -3.05
N LEU A 150 -6.53 17.95 -2.18
CA LEU A 150 -6.04 17.28 -0.96
C LEU A 150 -5.43 15.89 -1.24
N PHE A 151 -5.79 15.22 -2.33
CA PHE A 151 -5.26 13.90 -2.67
C PHE A 151 -3.76 13.97 -2.98
N ASP A 152 -3.35 14.90 -3.85
CA ASP A 152 -1.94 15.15 -4.16
C ASP A 152 -1.16 15.58 -2.91
N ALA A 153 -1.73 16.46 -2.10
CA ALA A 153 -1.11 16.94 -0.87
C ALA A 153 -0.90 15.81 0.16
N MET A 154 -1.82 14.85 0.27
CA MET A 154 -1.67 13.69 1.14
C MET A 154 -0.69 12.66 0.57
N LEU A 155 -0.73 12.38 -0.73
CA LEU A 155 0.20 11.47 -1.38
C LEU A 155 1.65 12.00 -1.29
N ASP A 156 1.85 13.30 -1.54
CA ASP A 156 3.16 13.93 -1.42
C ASP A 156 3.60 14.09 0.05
N SER A 157 2.68 14.21 1.02
CA SER A 157 3.03 14.16 2.45
C SER A 157 3.73 12.84 2.84
N ILE A 158 3.33 11.72 2.22
CA ILE A 158 3.99 10.42 2.42
C ILE A 158 5.32 10.41 1.65
N TYR A 159 5.38 10.95 0.43
CA TYR A 159 6.64 11.03 -0.32
C TYR A 159 7.72 11.80 0.46
N TYR A 160 7.43 13.01 0.97
CA TYR A 160 8.37 13.81 1.78
C TYR A 160 8.73 13.13 3.11
N ALA A 161 7.78 12.50 3.80
CA ALA A 161 8.04 11.84 5.08
C ALA A 161 9.04 10.67 4.94
N ILE A 162 9.02 9.95 3.82
CA ILE A 162 10.02 8.93 3.49
C ILE A 162 11.39 9.61 3.24
N GLU A 163 11.44 10.69 2.44
CA GLU A 163 12.69 11.39 2.09
C GLU A 163 13.44 11.89 3.31
N ILE A 164 12.72 12.51 4.26
CA ILE A 164 13.29 13.02 5.51
C ILE A 164 13.79 11.86 6.41
N THR A 165 13.19 10.67 6.33
CA THR A 165 13.52 9.54 7.21
C THR A 165 14.76 8.74 6.75
N ILE A 166 15.03 8.70 5.44
CA ILE A 166 16.09 7.87 4.85
C ILE A 166 16.99 8.58 3.82
N GLY A 167 16.81 9.88 3.57
CA GLY A 167 17.65 10.71 2.69
C GLY A 167 17.38 10.57 1.19
N GLU A 168 16.77 9.47 0.74
CA GLU A 168 16.38 9.25 -0.66
C GLU A 168 15.08 8.45 -0.75
N ASN A 169 13.93 9.07 -1.04
CA ASN A 169 12.75 8.29 -1.36
C ASN A 169 12.88 7.70 -2.76
N LYS A 170 12.66 6.40 -2.77
CA LYS A 170 12.85 5.47 -3.84
C LYS A 170 11.73 4.40 -3.79
N VAL A 171 10.57 4.75 -3.24
CA VAL A 171 9.36 3.91 -3.13
C VAL A 171 8.29 4.42 -4.09
N GLU A 172 7.79 3.52 -4.94
CA GLU A 172 6.58 3.74 -5.72
C GLU A 172 5.36 3.58 -4.80
N ILE A 173 4.63 4.66 -4.55
CA ILE A 173 3.44 4.65 -3.69
C ILE A 173 2.21 4.38 -4.57
N ALA A 174 1.55 3.25 -4.35
CA ALA A 174 0.24 2.97 -4.93
C ALA A 174 -0.85 3.32 -3.89
N VAL A 175 -1.76 4.24 -4.23
CA VAL A 175 -2.91 4.55 -3.36
C VAL A 175 -3.88 3.38 -3.36
N SER A 176 -3.77 2.55 -2.32
CA SER A 176 -4.52 1.28 -2.21
C SER A 176 -6.00 1.46 -1.88
N GLU A 177 -6.35 2.58 -1.25
CA GLU A 177 -7.72 2.98 -0.89
C GLU A 177 -7.90 4.50 -1.02
N SER A 178 -9.05 4.92 -1.55
CA SER A 178 -9.47 6.32 -1.66
C SER A 178 -10.98 6.35 -1.96
N GLY A 179 -11.73 7.25 -1.31
CA GLY A 179 -13.18 7.33 -1.45
C GLY A 179 -13.81 8.43 -0.61
N TRP A 180 -15.12 8.63 -0.79
CA TRP A 180 -15.90 9.58 0.00
C TRP A 180 -17.31 9.01 0.28
N PRO A 181 -17.80 9.05 1.53
CA PRO A 181 -19.06 8.43 1.89
C PRO A 181 -20.28 9.13 1.26
N SER A 182 -21.22 8.33 0.77
CA SER A 182 -22.50 8.84 0.24
C SER A 182 -23.52 9.18 1.33
N GLU A 183 -23.38 8.62 2.53
CA GLU A 183 -24.27 8.79 3.69
C GLU A 183 -23.48 8.62 5.01
N GLY A 184 -24.14 8.82 6.17
CA GLY A 184 -23.60 8.43 7.48
C GLY A 184 -22.90 9.53 8.30
N GLY A 185 -22.85 10.78 7.84
CA GLY A 185 -22.27 11.88 8.63
C GLY A 185 -22.33 13.25 7.96
N PHE A 186 -21.84 14.28 8.67
CA PHE A 186 -21.66 15.62 8.11
C PHE A 186 -20.66 15.57 6.94
N GLY A 187 -21.00 16.19 5.81
CA GLY A 187 -20.19 16.15 4.59
C GLY A 187 -20.35 14.87 3.75
N ALA A 188 -21.04 13.84 4.25
CA ALA A 188 -21.39 12.66 3.46
C ALA A 188 -22.67 12.94 2.65
N SER A 189 -22.61 12.77 1.33
CA SER A 189 -23.79 12.81 0.44
C SER A 189 -23.48 12.15 -0.89
N MET A 190 -24.49 11.56 -1.54
CA MET A 190 -24.36 11.01 -2.89
C MET A 190 -23.81 12.03 -3.90
N GLY A 191 -24.17 13.31 -3.76
CA GLY A 191 -23.65 14.41 -4.60
C GLY A 191 -22.14 14.64 -4.42
N ILE A 192 -21.68 14.79 -3.18
CA ILE A 192 -20.26 15.01 -2.87
C ILE A 192 -19.43 13.76 -3.24
N ALA A 193 -19.93 12.56 -2.93
CA ALA A 193 -19.28 11.31 -3.32
C ALA A 193 -19.13 11.20 -4.85
N THR A 194 -20.18 11.52 -5.61
CA THR A 194 -20.14 11.54 -7.09
C THR A 194 -19.10 12.52 -7.63
N ILE A 195 -18.97 13.70 -7.02
CA ILE A 195 -17.96 14.71 -7.40
C ILE A 195 -16.56 14.19 -7.08
N TYR A 196 -16.34 13.63 -5.88
CA TYR A 196 -15.06 13.06 -5.47
C TYR A 196 -14.60 11.96 -6.43
N TYR A 197 -15.44 10.95 -6.67
CA TYR A 197 -15.08 9.83 -7.55
C TYR A 197 -14.84 10.27 -8.99
N ARG A 198 -15.64 11.20 -9.54
CA ARG A 198 -15.41 11.75 -10.88
C ARG A 198 -14.04 12.46 -10.96
N ASN A 199 -13.81 13.42 -10.07
CA ASN A 199 -12.60 14.24 -10.10
C ASN A 199 -11.34 13.39 -9.89
N LEU A 200 -11.39 12.42 -8.97
CA LEU A 200 -10.30 11.47 -8.73
C LEU A 200 -10.01 10.62 -9.98
N ILE A 201 -11.05 10.01 -10.57
CA ILE A 201 -10.91 9.16 -11.75
C ILE A 201 -10.33 9.96 -12.93
N ASP A 202 -10.80 11.18 -13.16
CA ASP A 202 -10.35 12.00 -14.29
C ASP A 202 -8.96 12.60 -14.05
N HIS A 203 -8.60 12.91 -12.80
CA HIS A 203 -7.23 13.25 -12.40
C HIS A 203 -6.26 12.07 -12.63
N VAL A 204 -6.56 10.86 -12.14
CA VAL A 204 -5.71 9.66 -12.36
C VAL A 204 -5.58 9.34 -13.86
N LYS A 205 -6.68 9.43 -14.64
CA LYS A 205 -6.64 9.26 -16.11
C LYS A 205 -5.77 10.29 -16.82
N SER A 206 -5.65 11.51 -16.29
CA SER A 206 -4.84 12.57 -16.91
C SER A 206 -3.34 12.23 -16.93
N LYS A 207 -2.90 11.36 -16.00
CA LYS A 207 -1.49 11.04 -15.76
C LYS A 207 -0.62 12.27 -15.47
N ALA A 208 -1.21 13.35 -14.94
CA ALA A 208 -0.45 14.52 -14.50
C ALA A 208 0.61 14.18 -13.44
N GLY A 209 0.36 13.12 -12.66
CA GLY A 209 1.12 12.82 -11.44
C GLY A 209 0.73 13.76 -10.31
N THR A 210 1.38 13.58 -9.16
CA THR A 210 1.41 14.63 -8.14
C THR A 210 2.41 15.72 -8.54
N ILE A 211 2.54 16.76 -7.71
CA ILE A 211 3.45 17.86 -8.00
C ILE A 211 4.90 17.45 -7.69
N HIS A 212 5.10 16.58 -6.68
CA HIS A 212 6.39 16.02 -6.31
C HIS A 212 6.81 14.84 -7.21
N LYS A 213 5.86 14.14 -7.85
CA LYS A 213 6.10 13.04 -8.80
C LYS A 213 5.32 13.25 -10.11
N PRO A 214 5.62 14.31 -10.89
CA PRO A 214 4.90 14.61 -12.12
C PRO A 214 5.03 13.45 -13.14
N GLY A 215 3.96 13.24 -13.91
CA GLY A 215 3.85 12.17 -14.91
C GLY A 215 3.59 10.76 -14.37
N ASN A 216 3.56 10.55 -13.05
CA ASN A 216 3.40 9.22 -12.43
C ASN A 216 2.28 9.21 -11.38
N ILE A 217 1.27 8.35 -11.59
CA ILE A 217 0.11 8.10 -10.72
C ILE A 217 -0.49 6.72 -11.01
#